data_AF-A0A352C9E5-F1
#
_entry.id   AF-A0A352C9E5-F1
#
_cell.length_a   1.000
_cell.length_b   1.000
_cell.length_c   1.000
_cell.angle_alpha   90.00
_cell.angle_beta   90.00
_cell.angle_gamma   90.00
#
_symmetry.space_group_name_H-M   'P 1'
#
loop_
_entity.id
_entity.type
_entity.pdbx_description
1 polymer ?
#
loop_
_entity_poly.entity_id
_entity_poly.type
_entity_poly.pdbx_seq_one_letter_code
_entity_poly.pdbx_strand_id
1 'polypeptide(L)'
;MKSTAILWMSTAMLALAASGALAQQAGEAAPRAQHGTQRPQVFFPELLDLSALRQNALRHAPASAAGDYAARFAALDLAAVKADLNTALTTSQDWWPADYGNYGPLFIRMAWHAAGTYRIADGRGGAGAGQIRFEPLNSWRDNTNLDKAKRLLWPIKQK
;
A
#
# COMPACT_ATOMS: atom_id res chain seq x y z
N MET A 1 -67.70 -13.49 -28.00
CA MET A 1 -67.99 -12.81 -29.28
C MET A 1 -66.72 -12.11 -29.76
N LYS A 2 -66.21 -12.51 -30.94
CA LYS A 2 -65.29 -11.82 -31.89
C LYS A 2 -63.96 -11.28 -31.29
N SER A 3 -62.81 -11.96 -31.41
CA SER A 3 -61.99 -12.23 -32.62
C SER A 3 -61.46 -10.97 -33.31
N THR A 4 -60.14 -10.72 -33.26
CA THR A 4 -59.28 -10.57 -34.46
C THR A 4 -57.80 -10.55 -34.09
N ALA A 5 -57.06 -11.49 -34.69
CA ALA A 5 -55.61 -11.51 -34.78
C ALA A 5 -55.16 -10.76 -36.05
N ILE A 6 -53.96 -10.17 -36.04
CA ILE A 6 -53.23 -9.90 -37.28
C ILE A 6 -51.82 -10.49 -37.16
N LEU A 7 -51.65 -11.49 -38.00
CA LEU A 7 -50.48 -12.27 -38.35
C LEU A 7 -49.65 -11.48 -39.39
N TRP A 8 -48.34 -11.46 -39.26
CA TRP A 8 -47.44 -11.42 -40.44
C TRP A 8 -46.39 -12.51 -40.25
N MET A 9 -46.73 -13.71 -40.70
CA MET A 9 -45.78 -14.73 -41.14
C MET A 9 -45.34 -14.38 -42.56
N SER A 10 -44.05 -14.55 -42.85
CA SER A 10 -43.55 -15.32 -44.00
C SER A 10 -42.03 -15.14 -44.11
N THR A 11 -41.26 -16.15 -43.66
CA THR A 11 -40.56 -17.19 -44.47
C THR A 11 -39.33 -16.66 -45.20
N ALA A 12 -38.11 -17.02 -44.73
CA ALA A 12 -37.33 -18.23 -45.10
C ALA A 12 -36.41 -17.89 -46.30
N MET A 13 -35.17 -18.36 -46.46
CA MET A 13 -34.47 -19.56 -46.00
C MET A 13 -32.96 -19.26 -46.23
N LEU A 14 -32.10 -19.49 -45.23
CA LEU A 14 -31.06 -20.53 -45.22
C LEU A 14 -30.01 -20.49 -46.34
N ALA A 15 -28.76 -20.13 -45.99
CA ALA A 15 -27.57 -20.66 -46.64
C ALA A 15 -26.49 -20.95 -45.58
N LEU A 16 -26.08 -22.20 -45.56
CA LEU A 16 -25.15 -22.87 -44.66
C LEU A 16 -23.71 -22.49 -45.06
N ALA A 17 -22.88 -22.08 -44.11
CA ALA A 17 -21.43 -22.18 -44.22
C ALA A 17 -20.84 -22.53 -42.86
N ALA A 18 -20.58 -23.82 -42.67
CA ALA A 18 -19.73 -24.33 -41.60
C ALA A 18 -18.31 -23.83 -41.84
N SER A 19 -17.67 -23.23 -40.83
CA SER A 19 -16.20 -23.14 -40.72
C SER A 19 -15.80 -22.66 -39.33
N GLY A 20 -15.09 -23.52 -38.60
CA GLY A 20 -14.14 -23.10 -37.58
C GLY A 20 -14.70 -22.82 -36.20
N ALA A 21 -14.96 -23.87 -35.43
CA ALA A 21 -14.79 -23.80 -33.99
C ALA A 21 -13.30 -23.51 -33.67
N LEU A 22 -12.93 -22.24 -33.61
CA LEU A 22 -11.74 -21.83 -32.87
C LEU A 22 -12.19 -21.69 -31.41
N ALA A 23 -12.21 -22.84 -30.74
CA ALA A 23 -12.09 -22.87 -29.30
C ALA A 23 -10.88 -22.01 -28.95
N GLN A 24 -11.12 -20.82 -28.40
CA GLN A 24 -10.10 -20.06 -27.73
C GLN A 24 -9.71 -20.90 -26.52
N GLN A 25 -8.73 -21.78 -26.70
CA GLN A 25 -8.00 -22.35 -25.60
C GLN A 25 -7.41 -21.15 -24.87
N ALA A 26 -8.10 -20.71 -23.82
CA ALA A 26 -7.47 -19.99 -22.75
C ALA A 26 -6.36 -20.93 -22.28
N GLY A 27 -5.14 -20.69 -22.76
CA GLY A 27 -3.97 -21.40 -22.30
C GLY A 27 -4.02 -21.31 -20.79
N GLU A 28 -4.22 -22.46 -20.16
CA GLU A 28 -4.09 -22.63 -18.73
C GLU A 28 -2.76 -21.98 -18.39
N ALA A 29 -2.80 -20.84 -17.70
CA ALA A 29 -1.59 -20.19 -17.26
C ALA A 29 -0.90 -21.23 -16.39
N ALA A 30 0.20 -21.79 -16.90
CA ALA A 30 0.98 -22.79 -16.20
C ALA A 30 1.12 -22.31 -14.75
N PRO A 31 0.86 -23.17 -13.75
CA PRO A 31 0.92 -22.75 -12.36
C PRO A 31 2.28 -22.09 -12.18
N ARG A 32 2.28 -20.78 -11.87
CA ARG A 32 3.51 -20.08 -11.52
C ARG A 32 4.05 -20.81 -10.31
N ALA A 33 5.01 -21.68 -10.56
CA ALA A 33 5.75 -22.36 -9.52
C ALA A 33 6.30 -21.24 -8.63
N GLN A 34 5.76 -21.12 -7.41
CA GLN A 34 6.35 -20.30 -6.36
C GLN A 34 7.62 -21.01 -5.86
N HIS A 35 8.55 -21.31 -6.76
CA HIS A 35 9.90 -21.65 -6.38
C HIS A 35 10.57 -20.32 -6.12
N GLY A 36 10.78 -20.00 -4.84
CA GLY A 36 11.68 -18.94 -4.45
C GLY A 36 13.03 -19.22 -5.08
N THR A 37 13.31 -18.59 -6.22
CA THR A 37 14.61 -18.71 -6.89
C THR A 37 15.66 -18.27 -5.89
N GLN A 38 16.48 -19.21 -5.41
CA GLN A 38 17.53 -18.89 -4.48
C GLN A 38 18.44 -17.84 -5.12
N ARG A 39 18.72 -16.77 -4.37
CA ARG A 39 19.60 -15.72 -4.87
C ARG A 39 20.98 -16.33 -5.13
N PRO A 40 21.71 -15.90 -6.18
CA PRO A 40 23.05 -16.40 -6.45
C PRO A 40 24.00 -16.30 -5.23
N GLN A 41 23.79 -15.31 -4.35
CA GLN A 41 24.53 -15.11 -3.11
C GLN A 41 24.42 -16.26 -2.09
N VAL A 42 23.40 -17.13 -2.21
CA VAL A 42 23.30 -18.33 -1.34
C VAL A 42 24.43 -19.32 -1.65
N PHE A 43 24.85 -19.41 -2.92
CA PHE A 43 25.95 -20.26 -3.34
C PHE A 43 27.29 -19.51 -3.41
N PHE A 44 27.24 -18.21 -3.71
CA PHE A 44 28.41 -17.35 -3.85
C PHE A 44 28.29 -16.14 -2.90
N PRO A 45 28.58 -16.29 -1.60
CA PRO A 45 28.34 -15.24 -0.60
C PRO A 45 29.12 -13.94 -0.88
N GLU A 46 30.29 -14.05 -1.51
CA GLU A 46 31.16 -12.91 -1.86
C GLU A 46 30.74 -12.20 -3.17
N LEU A 47 29.70 -12.67 -3.85
CA LEU A 47 29.24 -12.06 -5.09
C LEU A 47 28.66 -10.66 -4.82
N LEU A 48 29.22 -9.64 -5.49
CA LEU A 48 28.80 -8.25 -5.37
C LEU A 48 27.28 -8.08 -5.55
N ASP A 49 26.62 -7.47 -4.57
CA ASP A 49 25.17 -7.20 -4.60
C ASP A 49 24.86 -5.80 -5.16
N LEU A 50 24.12 -5.77 -6.27
CA LEU A 50 23.64 -4.55 -6.93
C LEU A 50 22.18 -4.22 -6.59
N SER A 51 21.60 -4.84 -5.56
CA SER A 51 20.22 -4.60 -5.13
C SER A 51 19.99 -3.14 -4.69
N ALA A 52 20.96 -2.55 -3.98
CA ALA A 52 20.88 -1.19 -3.45
C ALA A 52 20.65 -0.13 -4.54
N LEU A 53 21.25 -0.30 -5.73
CA LEU A 53 21.14 0.63 -6.85
C LEU A 53 19.76 0.62 -7.53
N ARG A 54 18.89 -0.33 -7.16
CA ARG A 54 17.56 -0.51 -7.77
C ARG A 54 16.43 -0.33 -6.76
N GLN A 55 16.75 0.07 -5.53
CA GLN A 55 15.76 0.34 -4.48
C GLN A 55 14.89 1.55 -4.85
N ASN A 56 13.60 1.50 -4.45
CA ASN A 56 12.63 2.60 -4.64
C ASN A 56 12.48 3.10 -6.09
N ALA A 57 12.74 2.25 -7.09
CA ALA A 57 12.55 2.63 -8.48
C ALA A 57 11.10 3.08 -8.74
N LEU A 58 10.91 4.12 -9.57
CA LEU A 58 9.61 4.76 -9.82
C LEU A 58 8.51 3.77 -10.25
N ARG A 59 8.87 2.69 -10.93
CA ARG A 59 7.93 1.61 -11.31
C ARG A 59 7.25 0.92 -10.12
N HIS A 60 7.82 1.01 -8.92
CA HIS A 60 7.27 0.47 -7.68
C HIS A 60 6.43 1.50 -6.92
N ALA A 61 6.47 2.78 -7.33
CA ALA A 61 5.66 3.81 -6.70
C ALA A 61 4.19 3.61 -7.08
N PRO A 62 3.25 3.74 -6.12
CA PRO A 62 1.83 3.71 -6.44
C PRO A 62 1.47 4.92 -7.30
N ALA A 63 0.42 4.82 -8.12
CA ALA A 63 -0.03 5.93 -8.95
C ALA A 63 -0.35 7.20 -8.13
N SER A 64 -0.79 7.05 -6.87
CA SER A 64 -1.02 8.16 -5.95
C SER A 64 0.24 8.95 -5.56
N ALA A 65 1.43 8.36 -5.73
CA ALA A 65 2.72 9.01 -5.52
C ALA A 65 3.15 9.87 -6.72
N ALA A 66 2.43 9.85 -7.84
CA ALA A 66 2.70 10.74 -8.96
C ALA A 66 2.38 12.19 -8.57
N GLY A 67 3.33 13.09 -8.79
CA GLY A 67 3.19 14.53 -8.57
C GLY A 67 4.21 15.12 -7.59
N ASP A 68 4.23 16.44 -7.50
CA ASP A 68 5.13 17.18 -6.60
C ASP A 68 4.59 17.17 -5.17
N TYR A 69 5.25 16.42 -4.28
CA TYR A 69 4.91 16.36 -2.87
C TYR A 69 5.07 17.72 -2.16
N ALA A 70 6.08 18.52 -2.54
CA ALA A 70 6.33 19.81 -1.90
C ALA A 70 5.18 20.78 -2.21
N ALA A 71 4.73 20.84 -3.47
CA ALA A 71 3.57 21.65 -3.85
C ALA A 71 2.29 21.20 -3.13
N ARG A 72 2.05 19.89 -3.02
CA ARG A 72 0.88 19.34 -2.29
C ARG A 72 0.94 19.66 -0.80
N PHE A 73 2.10 19.53 -0.17
CA PHE A 73 2.28 19.85 1.24
C PHE A 73 2.11 21.35 1.51
N ALA A 74 2.62 22.20 0.62
CA ALA A 74 2.45 23.66 0.73
C ALA A 74 0.97 24.09 0.64
N ALA A 75 0.15 23.35 -0.10
CA ALA A 75 -1.29 23.59 -0.24
C ALA A 75 -2.14 22.98 0.90
N LEU A 76 -1.53 22.20 1.81
CA LEU A 76 -2.25 21.51 2.88
C LEU A 76 -2.70 22.48 3.98
N ASP A 77 -3.93 22.33 4.46
CA ASP A 77 -4.40 23.04 5.65
C ASP A 77 -3.74 22.48 6.91
N LEU A 78 -2.59 23.04 7.28
CA LEU A 78 -1.85 22.64 8.48
C LEU A 78 -2.60 22.98 9.79
N ALA A 79 -3.51 23.95 9.78
CA ALA A 79 -4.29 24.27 10.98
C ALA A 79 -5.32 23.16 11.23
N ALA A 80 -6.02 22.72 10.20
CA ALA A 80 -6.94 21.58 10.30
C ALA A 80 -6.23 20.29 10.72
N VAL A 81 -5.06 19.98 10.13
CA VAL A 81 -4.27 18.78 10.51
C VAL A 81 -3.85 18.84 11.98
N LYS A 82 -3.39 19.99 12.48
CA LYS A 82 -3.04 20.15 13.90
C LYS A 82 -4.25 20.02 14.81
N ALA A 83 -5.41 20.55 14.39
CA ALA A 83 -6.65 20.39 15.14
C ALA A 83 -7.06 18.91 15.22
N ASP A 84 -7.03 18.17 14.11
CA ASP A 84 -7.31 16.74 14.07
C ASP A 84 -6.33 15.95 14.95
N LEU A 85 -5.04 16.31 14.96
CA LEU A 85 -4.04 15.71 15.85
C LEU A 85 -4.34 15.97 17.33
N ASN A 86 -4.75 17.19 17.69
CA ASN A 86 -5.13 17.53 19.06
C ASN A 86 -6.36 16.73 19.51
N THR A 87 -7.34 16.53 18.63
CA THR A 87 -8.48 15.65 18.92
C THR A 87 -8.03 14.20 19.09
N ALA A 88 -7.17 13.69 18.20
CA ALA A 88 -6.69 12.32 18.29
C ALA A 88 -5.91 12.05 19.59
N LEU A 89 -5.18 13.03 20.13
CA LEU A 89 -4.45 12.90 21.39
C LEU A 89 -5.34 12.48 22.56
N THR A 90 -6.59 12.98 22.63
CA THR A 90 -7.51 12.74 23.75
C THR A 90 -8.69 11.85 23.39
N THR A 91 -8.72 11.29 22.18
CA THR A 91 -9.81 10.41 21.72
C THR A 91 -9.37 8.94 21.86
N SER A 92 -9.48 8.42 23.08
CA SER A 92 -9.12 7.03 23.39
C SER A 92 -9.90 6.04 22.53
N GLN A 93 -9.23 4.97 22.13
CA GLN A 93 -9.78 3.87 21.34
C GLN A 93 -9.84 2.59 22.17
N ASP A 94 -10.94 1.84 22.08
CA ASP A 94 -11.14 0.63 22.90
C ASP A 94 -10.08 -0.46 22.64
N TRP A 95 -9.62 -0.58 21.39
CA TRP A 95 -8.61 -1.57 20.98
C TRP A 95 -7.18 -1.19 21.40
N TRP A 96 -6.95 0.05 21.82
CA TRP A 96 -5.69 0.51 22.41
C TRP A 96 -5.94 1.74 23.29
N PRO A 97 -6.43 1.55 24.53
CA PRO A 97 -6.82 2.68 25.38
C PRO A 97 -5.66 3.64 25.65
N ALA A 98 -5.99 4.93 25.78
CA ALA A 98 -4.99 5.95 26.06
C ALA A 98 -4.60 5.96 27.55
N ASP A 99 -3.31 5.85 27.83
CA ASP A 99 -2.78 6.02 29.18
C ASP A 99 -3.13 7.43 29.69
N TYR A 100 -3.72 7.51 30.89
CA TYR A 100 -4.18 8.79 31.48
C TYR A 100 -5.15 9.58 30.58
N GLY A 101 -5.83 8.90 29.65
CA GLY A 101 -6.73 9.55 28.68
C GLY A 101 -6.01 10.37 27.61
N ASN A 102 -4.69 10.22 27.42
CA ASN A 102 -3.93 10.99 26.44
C ASN A 102 -2.80 10.19 25.77
N TYR A 103 -2.78 10.13 24.43
CA TYR A 103 -1.72 9.47 23.65
C TYR A 103 -0.42 10.26 23.50
N GLY A 104 -0.32 11.45 24.09
CA GLY A 104 0.85 12.33 23.99
C GLY A 104 2.17 11.63 24.24
N PRO A 105 2.36 10.94 25.39
CA PRO A 105 3.59 10.20 25.67
C PRO A 105 3.92 9.13 24.61
N LEU A 106 2.91 8.44 24.10
CA LEU A 106 3.07 7.42 23.05
C LEU A 106 3.53 8.04 21.72
N PHE A 107 2.93 9.16 21.30
CA PHE A 107 3.30 9.84 20.06
C PHE A 107 4.68 10.52 20.16
N ILE A 108 5.04 11.06 21.32
CA ILE A 108 6.39 11.57 21.57
C ILE A 108 7.41 10.44 21.41
N ARG A 109 7.18 9.28 22.04
CA ARG A 109 8.05 8.11 21.86
C ARG A 109 8.13 7.70 20.39
N MET A 110 7.01 7.62 19.68
CA MET A 110 7.02 7.26 18.26
C MET A 110 7.87 8.22 17.41
N ALA A 111 7.72 9.53 17.62
CA ALA A 111 8.49 10.55 16.91
C ALA A 111 9.99 10.46 17.24
N TRP A 112 10.33 10.27 18.51
CA TRP A 112 11.70 10.04 18.97
C TRP A 112 12.32 8.80 18.30
N HIS A 113 11.65 7.65 18.34
CA HIS A 113 12.15 6.41 17.73
C HIS A 113 12.27 6.51 16.21
N ALA A 114 11.38 7.27 15.55
CA ALA A 114 11.50 7.51 14.12
C ALA A 114 12.79 8.30 13.78
N ALA A 115 13.12 9.32 14.57
CA ALA A 115 14.32 10.14 14.36
C ALA A 115 15.61 9.50 14.89
N GLY A 116 15.53 8.73 15.98
CA GLY A 116 16.68 8.22 16.74
C GLY A 116 17.53 7.15 16.04
N THR A 117 17.13 6.69 14.85
CA THR A 117 17.94 5.77 14.03
C THR A 117 19.04 6.47 13.23
N TYR A 118 19.05 7.82 13.23
CA TYR A 118 20.01 8.62 12.48
C TYR A 118 21.46 8.44 12.99
N ARG A 119 22.42 8.38 12.06
CA ARG A 119 23.86 8.28 12.35
C ARG A 119 24.64 9.30 11.54
N ILE A 120 25.55 10.03 12.19
CA ILE A 120 26.37 11.07 11.56
C ILE A 120 27.45 10.50 10.61
N ALA A 121 27.87 9.26 10.82
CA ALA A 121 29.02 8.69 10.09
C ALA A 121 28.73 8.43 8.61
N ASP A 122 27.49 8.05 8.27
CA ASP A 122 27.07 7.74 6.90
C ASP A 122 25.78 8.47 6.48
N GLY A 123 25.23 9.31 7.36
CA GLY A 123 24.00 10.08 7.13
C GLY A 123 22.74 9.23 6.99
N ARG A 124 22.79 7.93 7.30
CA ARG A 124 21.64 7.02 7.16
C ARG A 124 20.76 7.01 8.42
N GLY A 125 19.53 6.53 8.23
CA GLY A 125 18.52 6.49 9.28
C GLY A 125 17.74 7.80 9.40
N GLY A 126 17.06 7.99 10.53
CA GLY A 126 16.21 9.14 10.80
C GLY A 126 14.80 9.02 10.23
N ALA A 127 14.00 10.08 10.45
CA ALA A 127 12.57 10.08 10.16
C ALA A 127 12.22 10.47 8.72
N GLY A 128 13.18 11.00 7.94
CA GLY A 128 12.91 11.67 6.64
C GLY A 128 12.23 10.80 5.58
N ALA A 129 12.52 9.50 5.56
CA ALA A 129 11.91 8.56 4.62
C ALA A 129 10.72 7.77 5.21
N GLY A 130 10.36 8.02 6.48
CA GLY A 130 9.26 7.32 7.16
C GLY A 130 9.47 5.80 7.28
N GLN A 131 10.72 5.33 7.36
CA GLN A 131 11.06 3.90 7.33
C GLN A 131 10.55 3.11 8.55
N ILE A 132 10.13 3.78 9.63
CA ILE A 132 9.54 3.13 10.83
C ILE A 132 8.26 2.33 10.53
N ARG A 133 7.67 2.46 9.33
CA ARG A 133 6.53 1.67 8.87
C ARG A 133 6.90 0.39 8.12
N PHE A 134 8.17 0.17 7.82
CA PHE A 134 8.67 -0.97 7.05
C PHE A 134 9.67 -1.80 7.87
N GLU A 135 9.93 -3.02 7.40
CA GLU A 135 10.99 -3.87 7.93
C GLU A 135 12.38 -3.25 7.69
N PRO A 136 13.32 -3.42 8.61
CA PRO A 136 13.18 -4.13 9.90
C PRO A 136 12.61 -3.26 11.04
N LEU A 137 12.50 -1.94 10.83
CA LEU A 137 12.24 -0.98 11.90
C LEU A 137 10.85 -1.14 12.54
N ASN A 138 9.82 -1.48 11.77
CA ASN A 138 8.48 -1.76 12.30
C ASN A 138 8.44 -2.92 13.32
N SER A 139 9.42 -3.83 13.27
CA SER A 139 9.47 -5.07 14.06
C SER A 139 10.66 -5.14 15.03
N TRP A 140 11.46 -4.09 15.13
CA TRP A 140 12.49 -3.99 16.17
C TRP A 140 11.86 -4.05 17.55
N ARG A 141 12.48 -4.82 18.47
CA ARG A 141 12.04 -4.96 19.87
C ARG A 141 11.83 -3.61 20.54
N ASP A 142 12.69 -2.63 20.26
CA ASP A 142 12.60 -1.29 20.84
C ASP A 142 11.41 -0.46 20.31
N ASN A 143 10.85 -0.84 19.15
CA ASN A 143 9.68 -0.21 18.53
C ASN A 143 8.37 -0.91 18.87
N THR A 144 8.35 -1.77 19.91
CA THR A 144 7.15 -2.46 20.37
C THR A 144 6.00 -1.49 20.62
N ASN A 145 4.80 -1.86 20.15
CA ASN A 145 3.54 -1.09 20.18
C ASN A 145 3.51 0.21 19.34
N LEU A 146 4.60 0.58 18.65
CA LEU A 146 4.58 1.74 17.75
C LEU A 146 3.81 1.47 16.45
N ASP A 147 3.48 0.22 16.15
CA ASP A 147 2.47 -0.17 15.16
C ASP A 147 1.09 0.42 15.49
N LYS A 148 0.70 0.38 16.78
CA LYS A 148 -0.56 0.92 17.27
C LYS A 148 -0.58 2.44 17.22
N ALA A 149 0.53 3.09 17.59
CA ALA A 149 0.70 4.53 17.46
C ALA A 149 0.49 5.01 16.01
N LYS A 150 1.10 4.32 15.03
CA LYS A 150 0.89 4.60 13.60
C LYS A 150 -0.57 4.37 13.19
N ARG A 151 -1.21 3.32 13.72
CA ARG A 151 -2.61 2.99 13.41
C ARG A 151 -3.58 4.04 13.93
N LEU A 152 -3.34 4.62 15.10
CA LEU A 152 -4.14 5.73 15.64
C LEU A 152 -4.14 6.96 14.73
N LEU A 153 -3.05 7.21 14.00
CA LEU A 153 -2.93 8.34 13.07
C LEU A 153 -3.46 8.05 11.66
N TRP A 154 -3.85 6.81 11.36
CA TRP A 154 -4.36 6.43 10.04
C TRP A 154 -5.57 7.27 9.58
N PRO A 155 -6.60 7.53 10.42
CA PRO A 155 -7.75 8.33 10.00
C PRO A 155 -7.36 9.74 9.52
N ILE A 156 -6.38 10.38 10.17
CA ILE A 156 -5.87 11.70 9.77
C ILE A 156 -5.13 11.60 8.44
N LYS A 157 -4.36 10.53 8.21
CA LYS A 157 -3.66 10.30 6.94
C LYS A 157 -4.62 10.00 5.78
N GLN A 158 -5.78 9.42 6.07
CA GLN A 158 -6.79 9.04 5.10
C GLN A 158 -7.65 10.23 4.63
N LYS A 159 -7.93 11.18 5.53
CA LYS A 159 -8.59 12.45 5.25
C LYS A 159 -7.76 13.29 4.26
#